data_AF-A0A258MBH9-F1
#
_entry.id   AF-A0A258MBH9-F1
#
_cell.length_a   1.000
_cell.length_b   1.000
_cell.length_c   1.000
_cell.angle_alpha   90.00
_cell.angle_beta   90.00
_cell.angle_gamma   90.00
#
_symmetry.space_group_name_H-M   'P 1'
#
loop_
_entity.id
_entity.type
_entity.pdbx_description
1 polymer ?
#
loop_
_entity_poly.entity_id
_entity_poly.type
_entity_poly.pdbx_seq_one_letter_code
_entity_poly.pdbx_strand_id
1 'polypeptide(L)' 'MSILLLFLAPGLFALIWLIRLQICLSRVRYLVDTYGMDRKKLRKLSCKELKKLRISIDELQHANDAFALENLVRPFRT' A
#
# COMPACT_ATOMS: atom_id res chain seq x y z
N MET A 1 17.55 30.50 -22.10
CA MET A 1 16.94 29.24 -22.58
C MET A 1 17.56 28.00 -21.89
N SER A 2 17.70 27.98 -20.55
CA SER A 2 18.18 26.81 -19.79
C SER A 2 17.53 26.64 -18.40
N ILE A 3 16.74 27.61 -17.95
CA ILE A 3 16.12 27.62 -16.60
C ILE A 3 14.84 26.77 -16.56
N LEU A 4 14.14 26.61 -17.69
CA LEU A 4 12.95 25.76 -17.79
C LEU A 4 13.23 24.28 -17.45
N LEU A 5 14.38 23.75 -17.86
CA LEU A 5 14.79 22.37 -17.54
C LEU A 5 15.14 22.19 -16.04
N LEU A 6 15.69 23.21 -15.40
CA LEU A 6 16.03 23.17 -13.97
C LEU A 6 14.81 23.13 -13.06
N PHE A 7 13.67 23.71 -13.47
CA PHE A 7 12.40 23.57 -12.75
C PHE A 7 11.64 22.29 -13.12
N LEU A 8 11.85 21.76 -14.32
CA LEU A 8 11.19 20.54 -14.77
C LEU A 8 11.66 19.30 -13.99
N ALA A 9 12.96 19.21 -13.67
CA ALA A 9 13.54 18.09 -12.92
C ALA A 9 12.94 17.92 -11.49
N PRO A 10 12.89 18.95 -10.63
CA PRO A 10 12.24 18.84 -9.32
C PRO A 10 10.73 18.67 -9.43
N GLY A 11 10.09 19.23 -10.47
CA GLY A 11 8.66 19.01 -10.75
C GLY A 11 8.33 17.54 -11.05
N LEU A 12 9.12 16.90 -11.91
CA LEU A 12 9.00 15.46 -12.21
C LEU A 12 9.26 14.60 -10.98
N PHE A 13 10.25 14.96 -10.16
CA PHE A 13 10.55 14.24 -8.91
C PHE A 13 9.37 14.30 -7.93
N ALA A 14 8.78 15.48 -7.73
CA ALA A 14 7.61 15.65 -6.87
C ALA A 14 6.41 14.85 -7.38
N LEU A 15 6.17 14.85 -8.70
CA LEU A 15 5.11 14.05 -9.33
C LEU A 15 5.30 12.55 -9.08
N ILE A 16 6.51 12.02 -9.32
CA ILE A 16 6.83 10.61 -9.08
C ILE A 16 6.63 10.26 -7.59
N TRP A 17 7.05 11.14 -6.68
CA TRP A 17 6.85 10.95 -5.24
C TRP A 17 5.37 10.90 -4.86
N LEU A 18 4.55 11.83 -5.38
CA LEU A 18 3.12 11.86 -5.15
C LEU A 18 2.42 10.60 -5.70
N ILE A 19 2.78 10.15 -6.90
CA ILE A 19 2.24 8.91 -7.48
C ILE A 19 2.54 7.72 -6.56
N ARG A 20 3.78 7.60 -6.06
CA ARG A 20 4.16 6.54 -5.12
C ARG A 20 3.33 6.59 -3.84
N LEU A 21 3.09 7.78 -3.28
CA LEU A 21 2.25 7.96 -2.09
C LEU A 21 0.79 7.58 -2.35
N GLN A 22 0.23 8.02 -3.48
CA GLN A 22 -1.15 7.70 -3.88
C GLN A 22 -1.35 6.19 -4.05
N ILE A 23 -0.39 5.47 -4.65
CA ILE A 23 -0.45 4.01 -4.77
C ILE A 23 -0.52 3.34 -3.40
N CYS A 24 0.25 3.81 -2.42
CA CYS A 24 0.17 3.25 -1.07
C CYS A 24 -1.20 3.48 -0.43
N LEU A 25 -1.73 4.70 -0.52
CA LEU A 25 -3.04 5.04 0.04
C LEU A 25 -4.17 4.24 -0.65
N SER A 26 -4.08 4.05 -1.97
CA SER A 26 -5.03 3.23 -2.72
C SER A 26 -4.97 1.76 -2.28
N ARG A 27 -3.78 1.22 -2.01
CA ARG A 27 -3.63 -0.15 -1.47
C ARG A 27 -4.27 -0.28 -0.09
N VAL A 28 -4.06 0.69 0.79
CA VAL A 28 -4.73 0.69 2.11
C VAL A 28 -6.24 0.64 1.92
N ARG A 29 -6.79 1.50 1.05
CA ARG A 29 -8.24 1.52 0.77
C ARG A 29 -8.72 0.16 0.26
N TYR A 30 -8.01 -0.45 -0.69
CA TYR A 30 -8.33 -1.79 -1.16
C TYR A 30 -8.30 -2.83 -0.03
N LEU A 31 -7.30 -2.83 0.85
CA LEU A 31 -7.24 -3.78 1.97
C LEU A 31 -8.38 -3.57 2.98
N VAL A 32 -8.78 -2.31 3.22
CA VAL A 32 -9.93 -1.98 4.07
C VAL A 32 -11.22 -2.49 3.42
N ASP A 33 -11.44 -2.19 2.14
CA ASP A 33 -12.69 -2.53 1.44
C ASP A 33 -12.83 -4.04 1.18
N THR A 34 -11.75 -4.75 0.84
CA THR A 34 -11.79 -6.19 0.54
C THR A 34 -11.75 -7.07 1.79
N TYR A 35 -10.94 -6.72 2.80
CA TYR A 35 -10.71 -7.58 3.97
C TYR A 35 -11.33 -7.05 5.27
N GLY A 36 -11.90 -5.85 5.25
CA GLY A 36 -12.54 -5.21 6.42
C GLY A 36 -11.55 -4.80 7.50
N MET A 37 -10.31 -4.46 7.12
CA MET A 37 -9.26 -4.07 8.08
C MET A 37 -9.47 -2.64 8.60
N ASP A 38 -9.04 -2.36 9.83
CA ASP A 38 -9.13 -1.01 10.41
C ASP A 38 -8.06 -0.09 9.82
N ARG A 39 -8.52 1.02 9.24
CA ARG A 39 -7.69 2.08 8.67
C ARG A 39 -6.72 2.68 9.69
N LYS A 40 -7.07 2.72 10.99
CA LYS A 40 -6.19 3.27 12.05
C LYS A 40 -4.96 2.39 12.27
N LYS A 41 -5.14 1.06 12.24
CA LYS A 41 -4.05 0.09 12.36
C LYS A 41 -3.17 0.09 11.10
N LEU A 42 -3.79 0.14 9.92
CA LEU A 42 -3.09 0.21 8.64
C LEU A 42 -2.30 1.52 8.45
N ARG A 43 -2.77 2.65 9.00
CA ARG A 43 -2.07 3.94 8.94
C ARG A 43 -0.77 3.97 9.75
N LYS A 44 -0.62 3.08 10.76
CA LYS A 44 0.64 2.93 11.50
C LYS A 44 1.71 2.19 10.68
N LEU A 45 1.30 1.43 9.66
CA LEU A 45 2.22 0.70 8.79
C LEU A 45 2.76 1.60 7.68
N SER A 46 4.02 1.38 7.34
CA SER A 46 4.66 2.02 6.20
C SER A 46 4.16 1.44 4.87
N CYS A 47 4.29 2.21 3.78
CA CYS A 47 4.05 1.73 2.41
C CYS A 47 4.71 0.38 2.09
N LYS A 48 5.92 0.14 2.62
CA LYS A 48 6.69 -1.09 2.39
C LYS A 48 6.05 -2.26 3.12
N GLU A 49 5.62 -2.07 4.36
CA GLU A 49 4.93 -3.11 5.13
C GLU A 49 3.56 -3.43 4.54
N LEU A 50 2.81 -2.42 4.09
CA LEU A 50 1.56 -2.64 3.36
C LEU A 50 1.77 -3.43 2.06
N LYS A 51 2.86 -3.15 1.34
CA LYS A 51 3.25 -3.96 0.17
C LYS A 51 3.55 -5.39 0.57
N LYS A 52 4.32 -5.60 1.65
CA LYS A 52 4.65 -6.94 2.15
C LYS A 52 3.40 -7.70 2.58
N LEU A 53 2.49 -7.04 3.29
CA LEU A 53 1.21 -7.59 3.74
C LEU A 53 0.35 -8.03 2.56
N ARG A 54 0.27 -7.21 1.50
CA ARG A 54 -0.43 -7.57 0.27
C ARG A 54 0.18 -8.79 -0.41
N ILE A 55 1.51 -8.85 -0.50
CA ILE A 55 2.22 -10.00 -1.11
C ILE A 55 1.95 -11.27 -0.29
N SER A 56 2.04 -11.21 1.04
CA SER A 56 1.74 -12.38 1.88
C SER A 56 0.28 -12.83 1.75
N ILE A 57 -0.65 -11.90 1.59
CA ILE A 57 -2.07 -12.22 1.34
C ILE A 57 -2.22 -12.94 -0.01
N ASP A 58 -1.56 -12.44 -1.05
CA ASP A 58 -1.61 -12.99 -2.42
C ASP A 58 -0.96 -14.39 -2.48
N GLU A 59 0.16 -14.57 -1.79
CA GLU A 59 0.84 -15.86 -1.63
C GLU A 59 -0.05 -16.88 -0.91
N LEU A 60 -0.70 -16.48 0.20
CA LEU A 60 -1.61 -17.35 0.94
C LEU A 60 -2.89 -17.67 0.14
N GLN A 61 -3.37 -16.71 -0.66
CA GLN A 61 -4.50 -16.92 -1.55
C GLN A 61 -4.13 -17.87 -2.70
N HIS A 62 -2.90 -17.77 -3.23
CA HIS A 62 -2.40 -18.69 -4.26
C HIS A 62 -2.14 -20.11 -3.70
N ALA A 63 -1.71 -20.21 -2.45
CA ALA A 63 -1.59 -21.47 -1.72
C ALA A 63 -2.95 -22.06 -1.29
N ASN A 64 -4.05 -21.34 -1.49
CA ASN A 64 -5.42 -21.70 -1.08
C ASN A 64 -5.58 -21.94 0.44
N ASP A 65 -4.68 -21.38 1.25
CA ASP A 65 -4.65 -21.52 2.70
C ASP A 65 -5.53 -20.45 3.37
N ALA A 66 -6.84 -20.63 3.29
CA ALA A 66 -7.84 -19.70 3.84
C ALA A 66 -7.67 -19.45 5.36
N PHE A 67 -7.25 -20.47 6.11
CA PHE A 67 -7.05 -20.37 7.57
C PHE A 67 -5.85 -19.50 7.94
N ALA A 68 -4.74 -19.64 7.21
CA ALA A 68 -3.55 -18.84 7.41
C ALA A 68 -3.80 -17.38 7.03
N LEU A 69 -4.57 -17.16 5.95
CA LEU A 69 -5.00 -15.84 5.54
C LEU A 69 -5.84 -15.16 6.63
N GLU A 70 -6.81 -15.87 7.19
CA GLU A 70 -7.65 -15.32 8.25
C GLU A 70 -6.84 -14.97 9.51
N ASN A 71 -5.89 -15.82 9.92
CA ASN A 71 -4.98 -15.54 11.03
C ASN A 71 -4.13 -14.28 10.80
N LEU A 72 -3.72 -14.03 9.56
CA LEU A 72 -2.91 -12.87 9.19
C LEU A 72 -3.74 -11.58 9.11
N VAL A 73 -5.01 -11.66 8.68
CA VAL A 73 -5.94 -10.53 8.57
C VAL A 73 -6.57 -10.16 9.91
N ARG A 74 -6.86 -11.14 10.77
CA ARG A 74 -7.52 -10.98 12.08
C ARG A 74 -6.94 -9.90 12.99
N PRO A 75 -5.61 -9.76 13.19
CA PRO A 75 -5.07 -8.69 14.04
C PRO A 75 -5.35 -7.28 13.51
N PHE A 76 -5.58 -7.14 12.20
CA PHE A 76 -5.91 -5.86 11.55
C PHE A 76 -7.41 -5.60 11.50
N ARG A 77 -8.25 -6.62 11.69
CA ARG A 77 -9.70 -6.47 11.86
C ARG A 77 -9.97 -5.99 13.30
N THR A 78 -10.78 -4.94 13.44
CA THR A 78 -11.21 -4.38 14.73
C THR A 78 -12.58 -3.78 14.57
#